data_AF-A0A2A4X9T6-F1
#
_entry.id   AF-A0A2A4X9T6-F1
#
_cell.length_a   1.000
_cell.length_b   1.000
_cell.length_c   1.000
_cell.angle_alpha   90.00
_cell.angle_beta   90.00
_cell.angle_gamma   90.00
#
_symmetry.space_group_name_H-M   'P 1'
#
loop_
_entity.id
_entity.type
_entity.pdbx_description
1 polymer ?
#
loop_
_entity_poly.entity_id
_entity_poly.type
_entity_poly.pdbx_seq_one_letter_code
_entity_poly.pdbx_strand_id
1 'polypeptide(L)'
;MTNPKFVTYLHEEEELTLLENTNGQLTAVNVANVGFQIIAGSPALTLNGEPFSMSLALYNALDYLQSVGTKTFITLGGPGSAYKTLFEYYNETYPILKSQIVEWRFNGIDLDVADPASLKDIKMLIGDLRNDFPEDFLITSAPQASSLITGTDPNVNFDWLELADELDWFNAKFYNSKLGTLENTKDFEDIIKRGFNPSQVLAGMLTNPADGSGYLNMDTISITLFELISIYGKEFGGIMGWEWYNAISANGQPGPAGWADNMSTILASAK
;
A
#
# COMPACT_ATOMS: atom_id res chain seq x y z
N MET A 1 0.18 6.85 13.11
CA MET A 1 -0.38 7.94 12.27
C MET A 1 -1.85 8.15 12.61
N THR A 2 -2.41 9.33 12.35
CA THR A 2 -3.84 9.63 12.63
C THR A 2 -4.74 9.28 11.45
N ASN A 3 -5.98 8.90 11.75
CA ASN A 3 -7.03 8.67 10.75
C ASN A 3 -7.76 9.96 10.35
N PRO A 4 -8.35 9.99 9.14
CA PRO A 4 -8.18 9.00 8.07
C PRO A 4 -6.81 9.14 7.39
N LYS A 5 -6.19 8.00 7.03
CA LYS A 5 -4.96 7.97 6.24
C LYS A 5 -5.27 8.26 4.77
N PHE A 6 -4.36 8.93 4.09
CA PHE A 6 -4.34 9.08 2.65
C PHE A 6 -3.02 8.52 2.11
N VAL A 7 -3.11 7.38 1.42
CA VAL A 7 -1.98 6.61 0.91
C VAL A 7 -2.02 6.53 -0.62
N THR A 8 -0.86 6.56 -1.27
CA THR A 8 -0.72 6.28 -2.70
C THR A 8 0.53 5.44 -3.00
N TYR A 9 0.58 4.85 -4.18
CA TYR A 9 1.70 4.05 -4.68
C TYR A 9 2.39 4.76 -5.85
N LEU A 10 3.70 4.61 -5.92
CA LEU A 10 4.57 4.99 -7.01
C LEU A 10 5.13 3.72 -7.63
N HIS A 11 4.78 3.43 -8.87
CA HIS A 11 5.30 2.25 -9.54
C HIS A 11 6.60 2.55 -10.28
N GLU A 12 6.71 3.64 -11.03
CA GLU A 12 7.90 4.00 -11.80
C GLU A 12 8.71 5.16 -11.18
N GLU A 13 10.04 5.15 -11.36
CA GLU A 13 10.89 6.26 -10.91
C GLU A 13 10.60 7.58 -11.65
N GLU A 14 10.01 7.53 -12.86
CA GLU A 14 9.67 8.73 -13.63
C GLU A 14 8.49 9.53 -13.04
N GLU A 15 7.85 9.00 -11.99
CA GLU A 15 6.61 9.52 -11.39
C GLU A 15 6.83 10.59 -10.31
N LEU A 16 8.10 10.92 -10.03
CA LEU A 16 8.51 11.75 -8.89
C LEU A 16 8.26 13.24 -9.05
N THR A 17 8.24 13.73 -10.30
CA THR A 17 8.07 15.17 -10.60
C THR A 17 6.70 15.72 -10.21
N LEU A 18 5.75 14.85 -9.83
CA LEU A 18 4.38 15.23 -9.50
C LEU A 18 4.05 15.18 -7.99
N LEU A 19 4.89 14.54 -7.17
CA LEU A 19 4.65 14.38 -5.72
C LEU A 19 4.74 15.68 -4.92
N GLU A 20 5.62 16.59 -5.36
CA GLU A 20 5.83 17.90 -4.73
C GLU A 20 4.57 18.79 -4.81
N ASN A 21 3.64 18.49 -5.72
CA ASN A 21 2.41 19.26 -5.95
C ASN A 21 1.24 18.88 -5.02
N THR A 22 1.44 17.94 -4.09
CA THR A 22 0.37 17.46 -3.19
C THR A 22 0.09 18.38 -2.00
N ASN A 23 0.89 19.44 -1.80
CA ASN A 23 0.74 20.41 -0.70
C ASN A 23 0.53 19.76 0.69
N GLY A 24 1.16 18.61 0.94
CA GLY A 24 1.07 17.89 2.22
C GLY A 24 -0.24 17.11 2.45
N GLN A 25 -1.01 16.83 1.41
CA GLN A 25 -2.27 16.07 1.50
C GLN A 25 -2.07 14.58 1.80
N LEU A 26 -0.98 13.99 1.32
CA LEU A 26 -0.67 12.57 1.49
C LEU A 26 -0.09 12.31 2.88
N THR A 27 -0.67 11.33 3.58
CA THR A 27 -0.13 10.85 4.86
C THR A 27 0.97 9.82 4.66
N ALA A 28 0.89 9.02 3.59
CA ALA A 28 1.93 8.07 3.23
C ALA A 28 2.07 7.85 1.72
N VAL A 29 3.27 7.46 1.30
CA VAL A 29 3.63 7.11 -0.08
C VAL A 29 4.42 5.81 -0.09
N ASN A 30 4.01 4.89 -0.96
CA ASN A 30 4.62 3.58 -1.16
C ASN A 30 5.44 3.57 -2.45
N VAL A 31 6.74 3.26 -2.38
CA VAL A 31 7.56 2.98 -3.56
C VAL A 31 7.40 1.50 -3.90
N ALA A 32 6.86 1.20 -5.07
CA ALA A 32 6.48 -0.14 -5.51
C ALA A 32 6.94 -0.40 -6.94
N ASN A 33 7.07 -1.64 -7.41
CA ASN A 33 7.10 -2.87 -6.63
C ASN A 33 8.55 -3.33 -6.45
N VAL A 34 9.03 -3.34 -5.21
CA VAL A 34 10.36 -3.85 -4.89
C VAL A 34 10.30 -5.36 -4.69
N GLY A 35 11.24 -6.09 -5.29
CA GLY A 35 11.32 -7.54 -5.18
C GLY A 35 12.76 -8.05 -5.19
N PHE A 36 12.90 -9.37 -5.30
CA PHE A 36 14.20 -10.03 -5.46
C PHE A 36 14.23 -10.92 -6.69
N GLN A 37 15.35 -10.89 -7.41
CA GLN A 37 15.64 -11.82 -8.49
C GLN A 37 17.08 -12.35 -8.38
N ILE A 38 17.35 -13.51 -8.98
CA ILE A 38 18.71 -14.03 -9.10
C ILE A 38 19.38 -13.41 -10.33
N ILE A 39 20.35 -12.53 -10.08
CA ILE A 39 21.11 -11.84 -11.13
C ILE A 39 22.57 -12.26 -11.00
N ALA A 40 23.13 -12.81 -12.09
CA ALA A 40 24.50 -13.32 -12.13
C ALA A 40 24.83 -14.35 -11.02
N GLY A 41 23.83 -15.11 -10.55
CA GLY A 41 24.00 -16.17 -9.54
C GLY A 41 23.83 -15.73 -8.09
N SER A 42 23.45 -14.48 -7.84
CA SER A 42 23.17 -13.97 -6.48
C SER A 42 21.84 -13.22 -6.43
N PRO A 43 21.16 -13.20 -5.27
CA PRO A 43 19.97 -12.38 -5.10
C PRO A 43 20.30 -10.89 -5.21
N ALA A 44 19.50 -10.17 -5.99
CA ALA A 44 19.58 -8.72 -6.15
C ALA A 44 18.19 -8.11 -5.93
N LEU A 45 18.18 -6.93 -5.30
CA LEU A 45 16.97 -6.13 -5.15
C LEU A 45 16.56 -5.56 -6.51
N THR A 46 15.28 -5.64 -6.83
CA THR A 46 14.72 -5.12 -8.07
C THR A 46 13.55 -4.18 -7.82
N LEU A 47 13.27 -3.31 -8.77
CA LEU A 47 12.09 -2.44 -8.84
C LEU A 47 11.44 -2.75 -10.18
N ASN A 48 10.21 -3.25 -10.14
CA ASN A 48 9.48 -3.73 -11.32
C ASN A 48 10.26 -4.76 -12.16
N GLY A 49 11.10 -5.55 -11.49
CA GLY A 49 11.87 -6.61 -12.10
C GLY A 49 13.25 -6.21 -12.63
N GLU A 50 13.60 -4.93 -12.62
CA GLU A 50 14.93 -4.44 -13.03
C GLU A 50 15.81 -4.15 -11.80
N PRO A 51 17.15 -4.30 -11.88
CA PRO A 51 18.05 -3.98 -10.77
C PRO A 51 17.76 -2.60 -10.17
N PHE A 52 17.54 -2.54 -8.87
CA PHE A 52 17.14 -1.30 -8.20
C PHE A 52 18.28 -0.66 -7.44
N SER A 53 18.51 0.61 -7.73
CA SER A 53 19.35 1.51 -6.96
C SER A 53 18.66 2.86 -6.92
N MET A 54 18.38 3.37 -5.73
CA MET A 54 17.70 4.65 -5.57
C MET A 54 18.45 5.78 -6.26
N SER A 55 17.77 6.46 -7.19
CA SER A 55 18.29 7.67 -7.81
C SER A 55 18.29 8.84 -6.82
N LEU A 56 19.20 9.80 -7.04
CA LEU A 56 19.27 11.02 -6.20
C LEU A 56 17.96 11.83 -6.26
N ALA A 57 17.27 11.80 -7.40
CA ALA A 57 15.98 12.46 -7.56
C ALA A 57 14.90 11.80 -6.67
N LEU A 58 14.80 10.48 -6.69
CA LEU A 58 13.90 9.71 -5.81
C LEU A 58 14.20 9.98 -4.34
N TYR A 59 15.47 9.87 -3.96
CA TYR A 59 15.90 10.12 -2.59
C TYR A 59 15.46 11.52 -2.10
N ASN A 60 15.74 12.56 -2.88
CA ASN A 60 15.39 13.93 -2.51
C ASN A 60 13.88 14.16 -2.43
N ALA A 61 13.10 13.55 -3.33
CA ALA A 61 11.64 13.63 -3.30
C ALA A 61 11.07 12.97 -2.03
N LEU A 62 11.57 11.79 -1.67
CA LEU A 62 11.18 11.08 -0.45
C LEU A 62 11.61 11.86 0.81
N ASP A 63 12.82 12.41 0.85
CA ASP A 63 13.31 13.23 1.98
C ASP A 63 12.45 14.51 2.15
N TYR A 64 12.06 15.16 1.04
CA TYR A 64 11.12 16.28 1.08
C TYR A 64 9.76 15.86 1.65
N LEU A 65 9.16 14.77 1.17
CA LEU A 65 7.88 14.26 1.67
C LEU A 65 7.95 13.96 3.18
N GLN A 66 9.03 13.33 3.64
CA GLN A 66 9.27 13.10 5.06
C GLN A 66 9.38 14.40 5.85
N SER A 67 10.03 15.44 5.31
CA SER A 67 10.20 16.74 5.96
C SER A 67 8.88 17.47 6.22
N VAL A 68 7.86 17.21 5.40
CA VAL A 68 6.50 17.77 5.55
C VAL A 68 5.54 16.82 6.28
N GLY A 69 6.04 15.71 6.82
CA GLY A 69 5.31 14.78 7.67
C GLY A 69 4.69 13.57 6.98
N THR A 70 4.84 13.43 5.65
CA THR A 70 4.41 12.24 4.91
C THR A 70 5.32 11.06 5.24
N LYS A 71 4.75 9.89 5.53
CA LYS A 71 5.52 8.67 5.74
C LYS A 71 5.84 7.99 4.40
N THR A 72 7.06 7.50 4.26
CA THR A 72 7.48 6.82 3.03
C THR A 72 7.71 5.34 3.31
N PHE A 73 7.33 4.50 2.37
CA PHE A 73 7.35 3.05 2.48
C PHE A 73 8.06 2.44 1.29
N ILE A 74 8.77 1.33 1.54
CA ILE A 74 9.14 0.40 0.48
C ILE A 74 8.06 -0.67 0.37
N THR A 75 7.58 -0.97 -0.83
CA THR A 75 6.60 -2.05 -1.05
C THR A 75 7.32 -3.28 -1.53
N LEU A 76 7.36 -4.32 -0.70
CA LEU A 76 7.90 -5.61 -1.06
C LEU A 76 6.79 -6.45 -1.70
N GLY A 77 6.93 -6.77 -2.98
CA GLY A 77 5.91 -7.52 -3.70
C GLY A 77 5.88 -7.27 -5.20
N GLY A 78 4.68 -7.13 -5.74
CA GLY A 78 4.41 -6.99 -7.17
C GLY A 78 4.37 -8.31 -7.94
N PRO A 79 4.03 -8.25 -9.25
CA PRO A 79 3.94 -9.43 -10.10
C PRO A 79 5.31 -10.11 -10.20
N GLY A 80 5.41 -11.36 -9.73
CA GLY A 80 6.66 -12.12 -9.79
C GLY A 80 6.83 -13.10 -8.64
N SER A 81 8.05 -13.63 -8.48
CA SER A 81 8.42 -14.57 -7.44
C SER A 81 9.14 -13.89 -6.26
N ALA A 82 8.69 -12.69 -5.88
CA ALA A 82 9.41 -11.83 -4.92
C ALA A 82 9.54 -12.50 -3.54
N TYR A 83 8.44 -12.98 -2.97
CA TYR A 83 8.47 -13.66 -1.67
C TYR A 83 9.10 -15.04 -1.77
N LYS A 84 8.89 -15.75 -2.87
CA LYS A 84 9.57 -17.02 -3.14
C LYS A 84 11.10 -16.85 -3.11
N THR A 85 11.64 -15.88 -3.87
CA THR A 85 13.09 -15.62 -3.90
C THR A 85 13.59 -15.08 -2.56
N LEU A 86 12.83 -14.20 -1.91
CA LEU A 86 13.14 -13.73 -0.55
C LEU A 86 13.36 -14.91 0.40
N PHE A 87 12.40 -15.83 0.50
CA PHE A 87 12.48 -16.92 1.48
C PHE A 87 13.44 -18.04 1.07
N GLU A 88 13.62 -18.32 -0.23
CA GLU A 88 14.61 -19.30 -0.70
C GLU A 88 16.05 -18.87 -0.37
N TYR A 89 16.33 -17.56 -0.38
CA TYR A 89 17.65 -16.98 -0.14
C TYR A 89 17.67 -16.04 1.09
N TYR A 90 16.85 -16.32 2.10
CA TYR A 90 16.55 -15.39 3.21
C TYR A 90 17.79 -14.81 3.91
N ASN A 91 18.83 -15.63 4.12
CA ASN A 91 20.08 -15.21 4.75
C ASN A 91 20.86 -14.15 3.96
N GLU A 92 20.58 -14.03 2.65
CA GLU A 92 21.20 -13.04 1.75
C GLU A 92 20.24 -11.88 1.47
N THR A 93 18.98 -12.18 1.18
CA THR A 93 17.96 -11.20 0.77
C THR A 93 17.49 -10.33 1.92
N TYR A 94 17.28 -10.86 3.13
CA TYR A 94 16.84 -10.05 4.27
C TYR A 94 17.88 -8.98 4.69
N PRO A 95 19.19 -9.30 4.82
CA PRO A 95 20.21 -8.28 5.06
C PRO A 95 20.25 -7.18 3.98
N ILE A 96 20.05 -7.53 2.70
CA ILE A 96 19.95 -6.56 1.60
C ILE A 96 18.72 -5.66 1.79
N LEU A 97 17.54 -6.24 2.04
CA LEU A 97 16.31 -5.49 2.27
C LEU A 97 16.49 -4.51 3.44
N LYS A 98 16.99 -5.01 4.57
CA LYS A 98 17.27 -4.22 5.77
C LYS A 98 18.23 -3.07 5.48
N SER A 99 19.35 -3.33 4.81
CA SER A 99 20.33 -2.29 4.52
C SER A 99 19.73 -1.18 3.65
N GLN A 100 18.91 -1.54 2.66
CA GLN A 100 18.27 -0.57 1.78
C GLN A 100 17.20 0.25 2.49
N ILE A 101 16.38 -0.35 3.37
CA ILE A 101 15.43 0.38 4.21
C ILE A 101 16.15 1.44 5.07
N VAL A 102 17.29 1.07 5.67
CA VAL A 102 18.09 1.99 6.49
C VAL A 102 18.76 3.08 5.66
N GLU A 103 19.41 2.70 4.55
CA GLU A 103 20.13 3.63 3.67
C GLU A 103 19.20 4.68 3.06
N TRP A 104 18.01 4.24 2.64
CA TRP A 104 16.99 5.09 2.02
C TRP A 104 16.01 5.70 3.01
N ARG A 105 16.19 5.43 4.31
CA ARG A 105 15.46 6.05 5.42
C ARG A 105 13.94 5.89 5.32
N PHE A 106 13.47 4.75 4.84
CA PHE A 106 12.03 4.48 4.80
C PHE A 106 11.45 4.43 6.22
N ASN A 107 10.21 4.93 6.37
CA ASN A 107 9.50 4.89 7.65
C ASN A 107 8.78 3.57 7.89
N GLY A 108 8.67 2.75 6.86
CA GLY A 108 7.99 1.46 6.94
C GLY A 108 8.17 0.61 5.70
N ILE A 109 7.55 -0.56 5.75
CA ILE A 109 7.47 -1.52 4.65
C ILE A 109 6.03 -1.96 4.46
N ASP A 110 5.59 -2.00 3.21
CA ASP A 110 4.31 -2.60 2.80
C ASP A 110 4.57 -3.99 2.23
N LEU A 111 3.92 -4.99 2.81
CA LEU A 111 4.03 -6.39 2.41
C LEU A 111 2.91 -6.72 1.41
N ASP A 112 3.13 -6.42 0.12
CA ASP A 112 2.22 -6.80 -0.97
C ASP A 112 2.47 -8.25 -1.42
N VAL A 113 1.98 -9.21 -0.62
CA VAL A 113 2.20 -10.64 -0.84
C VAL A 113 1.40 -11.15 -2.05
N ALA A 114 2.04 -11.14 -3.23
CA ALA A 114 1.43 -11.50 -4.50
C ALA A 114 1.81 -12.90 -5.02
N ASP A 115 2.69 -13.62 -4.33
CA ASP A 115 3.11 -14.99 -4.64
C ASP A 115 3.06 -15.92 -3.41
N PRO A 116 3.05 -17.27 -3.61
CA PRO A 116 2.89 -18.24 -2.53
C PRO A 116 3.81 -18.02 -1.32
N ALA A 117 3.22 -17.67 -0.17
CA ALA A 117 3.91 -17.54 1.11
C ALA A 117 3.14 -18.23 2.25
N SER A 118 3.89 -18.71 3.26
CA SER A 118 3.30 -19.33 4.45
C SER A 118 3.14 -18.34 5.60
N LEU A 119 2.16 -18.57 6.50
CA LEU A 119 2.01 -17.76 7.71
C LEU A 119 3.29 -17.71 8.55
N LYS A 120 3.99 -18.85 8.62
CA LYS A 120 5.24 -18.97 9.37
C LYS A 120 6.31 -18.04 8.81
N ASP A 121 6.46 -18.00 7.50
CA ASP A 121 7.50 -17.20 6.84
C ASP A 121 7.18 -15.70 6.94
N ILE A 122 5.90 -15.33 6.79
CA ILE A 122 5.46 -13.95 6.97
C ILE A 122 5.63 -13.50 8.43
N LYS A 123 5.25 -14.33 9.42
CA LYS A 123 5.50 -14.02 10.85
C LYS A 123 6.98 -13.94 11.18
N MET A 124 7.82 -14.76 10.57
CA MET A 124 9.28 -14.66 10.70
C MET A 124 9.79 -13.32 10.17
N LEU A 125 9.39 -12.92 8.96
CA LEU A 125 9.77 -11.64 8.37
C LEU A 125 9.30 -10.46 9.24
N ILE A 126 8.04 -10.45 9.68
CA ILE A 126 7.52 -9.40 10.58
C ILE A 126 8.31 -9.37 11.89
N GLY A 127 8.58 -10.53 12.50
CA GLY A 127 9.36 -10.62 13.73
C GLY A 127 10.77 -10.07 13.60
N ASP A 128 11.47 -10.41 12.50
CA ASP A 128 12.81 -9.90 12.22
C ASP A 128 12.79 -8.38 11.99
N LEU A 129 11.82 -7.87 11.23
CA LEU A 129 11.62 -6.44 11.02
C LEU A 129 11.37 -5.71 12.36
N ARG A 130 10.47 -6.22 13.22
CA ARG A 130 10.18 -5.63 14.54
C ARG A 130 11.39 -5.67 15.48
N ASN A 131 12.26 -6.66 15.35
CA ASN A 131 13.49 -6.75 16.15
C ASN A 131 14.57 -5.77 15.67
N ASP A 132 14.62 -5.50 14.37
CA ASP A 132 15.71 -4.75 13.74
C ASP A 132 15.42 -3.25 13.56
N PHE A 133 14.15 -2.86 13.55
CA PHE A 133 13.71 -1.48 13.34
C PHE A 133 13.10 -0.88 14.62
N PRO A 134 13.10 0.45 14.77
CA PRO A 134 12.51 1.11 15.93
C PRO A 134 11.00 0.87 16.03
N GLU A 135 10.43 1.09 17.22
CA GLU A 135 9.00 0.88 17.50
C GLU A 135 8.07 1.67 16.57
N ASP A 136 8.52 2.81 16.06
CA ASP A 136 7.76 3.66 15.13
C ASP A 136 7.91 3.28 13.65
N PHE A 137 8.66 2.21 13.34
CA PHE A 137 8.73 1.63 12.01
C PHE A 137 7.42 0.91 11.68
N LEU A 138 6.81 1.27 10.57
CA LEU A 138 5.46 0.82 10.21
C LEU A 138 5.52 -0.41 9.30
N ILE A 139 4.71 -1.44 9.59
CA ILE A 139 4.60 -2.64 8.77
C ILE A 139 3.15 -2.79 8.34
N THR A 140 2.91 -2.79 7.03
CA THR A 140 1.57 -2.85 6.44
C THR A 140 1.47 -4.01 5.47
N SER A 141 0.28 -4.29 4.97
CA SER A 141 0.11 -5.24 3.88
C SER A 141 -1.00 -4.81 2.93
N ALA A 142 -0.93 -5.24 1.67
CA ALA A 142 -1.92 -4.93 0.64
C ALA A 142 -2.67 -6.20 0.17
N PRO A 143 -3.54 -6.81 1.00
CA PRO A 143 -4.34 -7.96 0.58
C PRO A 143 -5.47 -7.56 -0.37
N GLN A 144 -5.95 -8.50 -1.19
CA GLN A 144 -7.21 -8.32 -1.91
C GLN A 144 -8.37 -8.20 -0.90
N ALA A 145 -9.27 -7.23 -1.09
CA ALA A 145 -10.42 -7.05 -0.19
C ALA A 145 -11.29 -8.32 -0.11
N SER A 146 -11.43 -9.07 -1.22
CA SER A 146 -12.08 -10.38 -1.20
C SER A 146 -11.46 -11.35 -0.20
N SER A 147 -10.14 -11.38 -0.07
CA SER A 147 -9.44 -12.24 0.88
C SER A 147 -9.75 -11.85 2.32
N LEU A 148 -9.90 -10.56 2.60
CA LEU A 148 -10.33 -10.06 3.91
C LEU A 148 -11.80 -10.38 4.21
N ILE A 149 -12.65 -10.51 3.20
CA ILE A 149 -14.06 -10.90 3.36
C ILE A 149 -14.18 -12.40 3.59
N THR A 150 -13.49 -13.22 2.81
CA THR A 150 -13.64 -14.69 2.82
C THR A 150 -12.69 -15.40 3.78
N GLY A 151 -11.56 -14.77 4.13
CA GLY A 151 -10.42 -15.35 4.85
C GLY A 151 -9.66 -16.38 4.05
N THR A 152 -9.79 -16.31 2.72
CA THR A 152 -9.09 -17.19 1.80
C THR A 152 -8.43 -16.33 0.76
N ASP A 153 -7.13 -16.48 0.61
CA ASP A 153 -6.35 -15.76 -0.37
C ASP A 153 -5.75 -16.76 -1.38
N PRO A 154 -5.79 -16.49 -2.70
CA PRO A 154 -5.16 -17.37 -3.67
C PRO A 154 -3.63 -17.45 -3.55
N ASN A 155 -2.99 -16.45 -2.94
CA ASN A 155 -1.53 -16.35 -2.86
C ASN A 155 -0.98 -16.77 -1.49
N VAL A 156 -1.79 -16.89 -0.45
CA VAL A 156 -1.31 -17.31 0.87
C VAL A 156 -2.17 -18.42 1.49
N ASN A 157 -1.60 -19.17 2.42
CA ASN A 157 -2.26 -20.31 3.08
C ASN A 157 -2.86 -19.97 4.45
N PHE A 158 -3.13 -18.70 4.71
CA PHE A 158 -3.60 -18.20 6.01
C PHE A 158 -4.66 -17.11 5.88
N ASP A 159 -5.37 -16.85 6.97
CA ASP A 159 -6.30 -15.72 7.06
C ASP A 159 -5.53 -14.47 7.50
N TRP A 160 -5.64 -13.38 6.75
CA TRP A 160 -5.01 -12.09 7.10
C TRP A 160 -5.42 -11.56 8.47
N LEU A 161 -6.58 -11.98 9.00
CA LEU A 161 -7.00 -11.63 10.35
C LEU A 161 -6.03 -12.16 11.42
N GLU A 162 -5.30 -13.25 11.15
CA GLU A 162 -4.27 -13.80 12.04
C GLU A 162 -3.03 -12.91 12.20
N LEU A 163 -2.91 -11.86 11.37
CA LEU A 163 -1.84 -10.87 11.38
C LEU A 163 -2.32 -9.46 11.75
N ALA A 164 -3.61 -9.27 12.07
CA ALA A 164 -4.17 -7.94 12.32
C ALA A 164 -3.53 -7.20 13.52
N ASP A 165 -3.03 -7.94 14.52
CA ASP A 165 -2.34 -7.37 15.68
C ASP A 165 -0.84 -7.10 15.42
N GLU A 166 -0.28 -7.67 14.35
CA GLU A 166 1.14 -7.57 13.99
C GLU A 166 1.41 -6.43 12.98
N LEU A 167 0.35 -6.01 12.27
CA LEU A 167 0.38 -5.02 11.19
C LEU A 167 -0.27 -3.70 11.63
N ASP A 168 0.31 -2.59 11.18
CA ASP A 168 -0.19 -1.26 11.49
C ASP A 168 -1.51 -0.96 10.77
N TRP A 169 -1.65 -1.39 9.51
CA TRP A 169 -2.92 -1.40 8.76
C TRP A 169 -2.82 -2.25 7.49
N PHE A 170 -3.97 -2.41 6.82
CA PHE A 170 -4.16 -3.07 5.54
C PHE A 170 -4.54 -2.06 4.46
N ASN A 171 -3.74 -2.00 3.39
CA ASN A 171 -4.03 -1.34 2.13
C ASN A 171 -4.97 -2.23 1.29
N ALA A 172 -6.19 -2.47 1.78
CA ALA A 172 -7.11 -3.45 1.19
C ALA A 172 -7.52 -3.06 -0.24
N LYS A 173 -7.26 -3.94 -1.21
CA LYS A 173 -7.49 -3.68 -2.64
C LYS A 173 -8.93 -4.03 -3.03
N PHE A 174 -9.79 -3.02 -3.20
CA PHE A 174 -11.19 -3.19 -3.61
C PHE A 174 -11.36 -3.15 -5.14
N TYR A 175 -10.50 -3.87 -5.85
CA TYR A 175 -10.44 -3.92 -7.30
C TYR A 175 -9.79 -5.22 -7.75
N ASN A 176 -9.78 -5.49 -9.06
CA ASN A 176 -9.27 -6.74 -9.65
C ASN A 176 -9.91 -8.02 -9.09
N SER A 177 -11.14 -7.90 -8.59
CA SER A 177 -11.93 -9.02 -8.06
C SER A 177 -13.42 -8.78 -8.30
N LYS A 178 -14.20 -9.86 -8.31
CA LYS A 178 -15.67 -9.80 -8.38
C LYS A 178 -16.31 -9.51 -7.02
N LEU A 179 -15.55 -9.69 -5.94
CA LEU A 179 -15.93 -9.42 -4.54
C LEU A 179 -14.87 -8.48 -3.95
N GLY A 180 -15.27 -7.57 -3.07
CA GLY A 180 -14.39 -6.53 -2.57
C GLY A 180 -14.37 -5.36 -3.54
N THR A 181 -15.50 -4.64 -3.63
CA THR A 181 -15.65 -3.41 -4.41
C THR A 181 -16.07 -2.23 -3.51
N LEU A 182 -15.84 -1.01 -3.98
CA LEU A 182 -16.33 0.23 -3.35
C LEU A 182 -17.54 0.83 -4.08
N GLU A 183 -18.28 0.03 -4.85
CA GLU A 183 -19.55 0.46 -5.48
C GLU A 183 -20.59 0.92 -4.44
N ASN A 184 -20.48 0.43 -3.21
CA ASN A 184 -21.20 0.85 -2.01
C ASN A 184 -20.40 0.38 -0.77
N THR A 185 -20.90 0.62 0.44
CA THR A 185 -20.22 0.33 1.71
C THR A 185 -20.19 -1.15 2.10
N LYS A 186 -21.00 -2.00 1.47
CA LYS A 186 -21.30 -3.35 1.95
C LYS A 186 -20.05 -4.21 2.12
N ASP A 187 -19.16 -4.23 1.14
CA ASP A 187 -17.98 -5.09 1.17
C ASP A 187 -16.95 -4.62 2.20
N PHE A 188 -16.83 -3.31 2.42
CA PHE A 188 -16.03 -2.77 3.52
C PHE A 188 -16.65 -3.17 4.88
N GLU A 189 -17.97 -3.02 5.04
CA GLU A 189 -18.67 -3.43 6.26
C GLU A 189 -18.53 -4.93 6.55
N ASP A 190 -18.49 -5.77 5.52
CA ASP A 190 -18.32 -7.21 5.67
C ASP A 190 -16.91 -7.58 6.16
N ILE A 191 -15.88 -6.83 5.76
CA ILE A 191 -14.54 -6.93 6.36
C ILE A 191 -14.60 -6.59 7.85
N ILE A 192 -15.27 -5.49 8.21
CA ILE A 192 -15.37 -5.08 9.61
C ILE A 192 -16.17 -6.11 10.44
N LYS A 193 -17.27 -6.65 9.90
CA LYS A 193 -18.06 -7.72 10.54
C LYS A 193 -17.26 -9.00 10.76
N ARG A 194 -16.23 -9.25 9.95
CA ARG A 194 -15.32 -10.40 10.13
C ARG A 194 -14.39 -10.23 11.35
N GLY A 195 -14.19 -9.00 11.83
CA GLY A 195 -13.42 -8.70 13.03
C GLY A 195 -12.24 -7.76 12.83
N PHE A 196 -12.02 -7.25 11.62
CA PHE A 196 -11.01 -6.22 11.40
C PHE A 196 -11.45 -4.89 12.01
N ASN A 197 -10.49 -4.16 12.58
CA ASN A 197 -10.75 -2.81 13.09
C ASN A 197 -10.88 -1.83 11.91
N PRO A 198 -11.95 -1.01 11.83
CA PRO A 198 -12.09 -0.01 10.77
C PRO A 198 -10.91 0.95 10.70
N SER A 199 -10.20 1.20 11.81
CA SER A 199 -9.03 2.07 11.84
C SER A 199 -7.80 1.50 11.14
N GLN A 200 -7.80 0.18 10.92
CA GLN A 200 -6.74 -0.59 10.30
C GLN A 200 -7.07 -1.01 8.85
N VAL A 201 -8.24 -0.71 8.31
CA VAL A 201 -8.60 -1.08 6.92
C VAL A 201 -8.71 0.19 6.09
N LEU A 202 -7.90 0.31 5.04
CA LEU A 202 -7.97 1.40 4.08
C LEU A 202 -8.79 0.96 2.87
N ALA A 203 -9.68 1.83 2.41
CA ALA A 203 -10.45 1.63 1.19
C ALA A 203 -9.55 1.87 -0.04
N GLY A 204 -8.85 0.83 -0.50
CA GLY A 204 -7.96 0.88 -1.66
C GLY A 204 -8.70 0.82 -2.98
N MET A 205 -8.40 1.75 -3.89
CA MET A 205 -9.09 1.93 -5.18
C MET A 205 -8.10 2.11 -6.33
N LEU A 206 -8.57 1.83 -7.55
CA LEU A 206 -7.87 2.26 -8.77
C LEU A 206 -8.08 3.76 -8.98
N THR A 207 -7.02 4.48 -9.33
CA THR A 207 -7.07 5.91 -9.69
C THR A 207 -7.26 6.14 -11.18
N ASN A 208 -7.04 5.10 -11.99
CA ASN A 208 -7.23 5.10 -13.44
C ASN A 208 -7.78 3.73 -13.90
N PRO A 209 -8.77 3.66 -14.82
CA PRO A 209 -9.28 2.40 -15.36
C PRO A 209 -8.26 1.62 -16.21
N ALA A 210 -7.13 2.22 -16.59
CA ALA A 210 -6.06 1.53 -17.30
C ALA A 210 -5.29 0.54 -16.40
N ASP A 211 -5.32 0.73 -15.08
CA ASP A 211 -4.46 0.01 -14.13
C ASP A 211 -5.09 -1.31 -13.64
N GLY A 212 -6.31 -1.60 -14.06
CA GLY A 212 -7.00 -2.82 -13.69
C GLY A 212 -8.50 -2.81 -13.94
N SER A 213 -9.16 -3.85 -13.45
CA SER A 213 -10.62 -4.00 -13.47
C SER A 213 -11.24 -3.55 -12.15
N GLY A 214 -12.47 -3.05 -12.20
CA GLY A 214 -13.18 -2.55 -11.01
C GLY A 214 -12.93 -1.08 -10.68
N TYR A 215 -12.40 -0.30 -11.64
CA TYR A 215 -12.34 1.17 -11.49
C TYR A 215 -13.74 1.76 -11.34
N LEU A 216 -13.87 2.69 -10.40
CA LEU A 216 -15.08 3.46 -10.15
C LEU A 216 -14.82 4.93 -10.44
N ASN A 217 -15.80 5.60 -11.05
CA ASN A 217 -15.68 7.03 -11.29
C ASN A 217 -15.75 7.84 -9.99
N MET A 218 -15.36 9.11 -10.08
CA MET A 218 -15.24 9.99 -8.93
C MET A 218 -16.56 10.18 -8.17
N ASP A 219 -17.70 10.19 -8.85
CA ASP A 219 -19.00 10.37 -8.21
C ASP A 219 -19.35 9.16 -7.33
N THR A 220 -19.21 7.95 -7.86
CA THR A 220 -19.48 6.72 -7.11
C THR A 220 -18.56 6.60 -5.90
N ILE A 221 -17.25 6.78 -6.08
CA ILE A 221 -16.30 6.66 -4.97
C ILE A 221 -16.52 7.74 -3.90
N SER A 222 -16.88 8.96 -4.31
CA SER A 222 -17.18 10.04 -3.36
C SER A 222 -18.38 9.70 -2.48
N ILE A 223 -19.47 9.18 -3.07
CA ILE A 223 -20.66 8.76 -2.32
C ILE A 223 -20.30 7.67 -1.31
N THR A 224 -19.63 6.61 -1.75
CA THR A 224 -19.24 5.49 -0.88
C THR A 224 -18.34 5.97 0.27
N LEU A 225 -17.34 6.82 -0.01
CA LEU A 225 -16.43 7.32 1.01
C LEU A 225 -17.14 8.23 2.02
N PHE A 226 -18.07 9.10 1.59
CA PHE A 226 -18.88 9.88 2.53
C PHE A 226 -19.76 9.00 3.42
N GLU A 227 -20.32 7.92 2.88
CA GLU A 227 -21.10 6.95 3.67
C GLU A 227 -20.21 6.20 4.68
N LEU A 228 -19.03 5.72 4.28
CA LEU A 228 -18.08 5.08 5.19
C LEU A 228 -17.62 6.04 6.30
N ILE A 229 -17.33 7.29 5.97
CA ILE A 229 -16.99 8.33 6.95
C ILE A 229 -18.18 8.60 7.89
N SER A 230 -19.40 8.61 7.38
CA SER A 230 -20.62 8.77 8.21
C SER A 230 -20.81 7.61 9.19
N ILE A 231 -20.51 6.38 8.76
CA ILE A 231 -20.65 5.16 9.58
C ILE A 231 -19.55 5.07 10.65
N TYR A 232 -18.29 5.28 10.28
CA TYR A 232 -17.12 5.00 11.14
C TYR A 232 -16.49 6.25 11.77
N GLY A 233 -16.80 7.45 11.26
CA GLY A 233 -16.23 8.70 11.75
C GLY A 233 -14.71 8.67 11.82
N LYS A 234 -14.17 8.99 13.01
CA LYS A 234 -12.71 9.01 13.28
C LYS A 234 -12.05 7.63 13.23
N GLU A 235 -12.85 6.56 13.28
CA GLU A 235 -12.35 5.20 13.16
C GLU A 235 -12.19 4.78 11.70
N PHE A 236 -12.64 5.56 10.71
CA PHE A 236 -12.37 5.25 9.32
C PHE A 236 -10.86 5.27 9.02
N GLY A 237 -10.29 4.11 8.68
CA GLY A 237 -8.84 3.92 8.50
C GLY A 237 -8.24 4.80 7.42
N GLY A 238 -9.02 5.11 6.39
CA GLY A 238 -8.63 6.00 5.30
C GLY A 238 -8.72 5.34 3.94
N ILE A 239 -7.95 5.86 2.99
CA ILE A 239 -7.96 5.40 1.60
C ILE A 239 -6.55 5.12 1.10
N MET A 240 -6.51 4.33 0.04
CA MET A 240 -5.31 4.05 -0.72
C MET A 240 -5.62 4.18 -2.23
N GLY A 241 -4.75 4.81 -3.00
CA GLY A 241 -4.88 4.91 -4.46
C GLY A 241 -3.77 4.21 -5.21
N TRP A 242 -4.13 3.21 -6.02
CA TRP A 242 -3.28 2.59 -7.04
C TRP A 242 -3.63 3.16 -8.43
N GLU A 243 -2.81 4.01 -9.04
CA GLU A 243 -1.55 4.58 -8.55
C GLU A 243 -1.41 6.08 -8.85
N TRP A 244 -0.27 6.69 -8.52
CA TRP A 244 -0.15 8.15 -8.54
C TRP A 244 -0.13 8.75 -9.95
N TYR A 245 0.79 8.32 -10.81
CA TYR A 245 1.24 9.10 -11.96
C TYR A 245 0.14 9.44 -12.99
N ASN A 246 -0.76 8.49 -13.24
CA ASN A 246 -1.82 8.59 -14.24
C ASN A 246 -3.20 8.81 -13.61
N ALA A 247 -3.26 9.09 -12.32
CA ALA A 247 -4.52 9.26 -11.60
C ALA A 247 -5.42 10.29 -12.28
N ILE A 248 -6.71 9.94 -12.38
CA ILE A 248 -7.70 10.75 -13.08
C ILE A 248 -8.40 11.67 -12.08
N SER A 249 -8.38 12.97 -12.37
CA SER A 249 -9.09 13.97 -11.59
C SER A 249 -10.61 13.89 -11.79
N ALA A 250 -11.38 14.57 -10.93
CA ALA A 250 -12.84 14.50 -10.94
C ALA A 250 -13.50 14.86 -12.28
N ASN A 251 -12.85 15.69 -13.12
CA ASN A 251 -13.35 16.08 -14.44
C ASN A 251 -12.98 15.08 -15.56
N GLY A 252 -12.39 13.94 -15.21
CA GLY A 252 -11.99 12.90 -16.15
C GLY A 252 -10.65 13.16 -16.86
N GLN A 253 -9.94 14.24 -16.54
CA GLN A 253 -8.60 14.52 -17.10
C GLN A 253 -7.50 13.89 -16.26
N PRO A 254 -6.40 13.39 -16.89
CA PRO A 254 -5.20 12.97 -16.17
C PRO A 254 -4.67 14.11 -15.30
N GLY A 255 -4.35 13.81 -14.04
CA GLY A 255 -3.90 14.82 -13.09
C GLY A 255 -3.92 14.31 -11.65
N PRO A 256 -2.82 13.71 -11.16
CA PRO A 256 -2.72 13.23 -9.79
C PRO A 256 -3.10 14.24 -8.72
N ALA A 257 -2.68 15.51 -8.90
CA ALA A 257 -3.03 16.58 -7.98
C ALA A 257 -4.55 16.79 -7.87
N GLY A 258 -5.27 16.75 -9.01
CA GLY A 258 -6.73 16.92 -9.00
C GLY A 258 -7.47 15.72 -8.40
N TRP A 259 -6.93 14.50 -8.54
CA TRP A 259 -7.44 13.34 -7.81
C TRP A 259 -7.20 13.51 -6.30
N ALA A 260 -6.00 13.92 -5.90
CA ALA A 260 -5.61 14.12 -4.52
C ALA A 260 -6.39 15.24 -3.82
N ASP A 261 -6.65 16.36 -4.51
CA ASP A 261 -7.48 17.45 -4.01
C ASP A 261 -8.89 16.98 -3.69
N ASN A 262 -9.48 16.15 -4.56
CA ASN A 262 -10.83 15.62 -4.36
C ASN A 262 -10.86 14.66 -3.17
N MET A 263 -9.90 13.72 -3.10
CA MET A 263 -9.78 12.80 -1.97
C MET A 263 -9.58 13.55 -0.65
N SER A 264 -8.70 14.54 -0.63
CA SER A 264 -8.46 15.38 0.56
C SER A 264 -9.71 16.10 1.04
N THR A 265 -10.52 16.61 0.11
CA THR A 265 -11.79 17.26 0.42
C THR A 265 -12.77 16.29 1.08
N ILE A 266 -12.87 15.06 0.56
CA ILE A 266 -13.72 14.01 1.14
C ILE A 266 -13.22 13.64 2.53
N LEU A 267 -11.93 13.33 2.68
CA LEU A 267 -11.35 12.88 3.95
C LEU A 267 -11.39 13.96 5.04
N ALA A 268 -11.37 15.24 4.66
CA ALA A 268 -11.53 16.34 5.61
C ALA A 268 -12.90 16.32 6.32
N SER A 269 -13.92 15.67 5.76
CA SER A 269 -15.24 15.51 6.39
C SER A 269 -15.26 14.54 7.57
N ALA A 270 -14.21 13.72 7.75
CA ALA A 270 -14.10 12.77 8.87
C ALA A 270 -13.57 13.41 10.18
N LYS A 271 -13.18 14.69 10.15
CA LYS A 271 -12.50 15.39 11.25
C LYS A 271 -13.43 15.89 12.35
#